data_AF-A0A2D4PRZ8-F1
#
_entry.id   AF-A0A2D4PRZ8-F1
#
_cell.length_a   1.000
_cell.length_b   1.000
_cell.length_c   1.000
_cell.angle_alpha   90.00
_cell.angle_beta   90.00
_cell.angle_gamma   90.00
#
_symmetry.space_group_name_H-M   'P 1'
#
loop_
_entity.id
_entity.type
_entity.pdbx_description
1 polymer ?
#
loop_
_entity_poly.entity_id
_entity_poly.type
_entity_poly.pdbx_seq_one_letter_code
_entity_poly.pdbx_strand_id
1 'polypeptide(L)'
;MGKPGDGHIRDELALRKHEMNIVDQEELTKKLQYIKQNHFEHANKPGRWLAYKLKKRIPKRTIYQLLDKNGQIEADLEKKKEIVREYFENLYDQDRVELNKIETYLKEGTLQLLSEDKKKILNKKITLSEIRE
;
A
#
# COMPACT_ATOMS: atom_id res chain seq x y z
N MET A 1 0.76 17.99 54.53
CA MET A 1 2.10 18.60 54.34
C MET A 1 2.82 17.79 53.29
N GLY A 2 3.07 18.36 52.09
CA GLY A 2 3.70 17.67 50.97
C GLY A 2 5.19 17.41 51.24
N LYS A 3 5.71 16.26 50.78
CA LYS A 3 7.10 15.85 51.03
C LYS A 3 8.09 16.85 50.41
N PRO A 4 9.14 17.26 51.13
CA PRO A 4 10.05 18.35 50.72
C PRO A 4 10.92 18.06 49.48
N GLY A 5 10.92 16.83 48.95
CA GLY A 5 11.64 16.46 47.72
C GLY A 5 10.87 16.68 46.41
N ASP A 6 9.55 16.92 46.47
CA ASP A 6 8.68 16.94 45.28
C ASP A 6 8.83 18.23 44.46
N GLY A 7 9.19 19.35 45.10
CA GLY A 7 9.46 20.62 44.43
C GLY A 7 10.78 20.60 43.65
N HIS A 8 11.86 20.12 44.27
CA HIS A 8 13.18 20.03 43.64
C HIS A 8 13.16 19.12 42.40
N ILE A 9 12.47 17.98 42.48
CA ILE A 9 12.33 17.05 41.35
C ILE A 9 11.55 17.72 40.21
N ARG A 10 10.51 18.51 40.51
CA ARG A 10 9.74 19.26 39.50
C ARG A 10 10.57 20.35 38.83
N ASP A 11 11.39 21.05 39.59
CA ASP A 11 12.27 22.10 39.07
C ASP A 11 13.38 21.50 38.18
N GLU A 12 13.96 20.37 38.59
CA GLU A 12 14.94 19.63 37.80
C GLU A 12 14.35 19.08 36.49
N LEU A 13 13.12 18.55 36.54
CA LEU A 13 12.38 18.15 35.34
C LEU A 13 12.08 19.33 34.41
N ALA A 14 11.75 20.50 34.97
CA ALA A 14 11.51 21.71 34.18
C ALA A 14 12.79 22.19 33.47
N LEU A 15 13.93 22.17 34.17
CA LEU A 15 15.24 22.48 33.59
C LEU A 15 15.60 21.52 32.47
N ARG A 16 15.50 20.20 32.69
CA ARG A 16 15.79 19.19 31.66
C ARG A 16 14.89 19.33 30.43
N LYS A 17 13.61 19.65 30.63
CA LYS A 17 12.67 19.92 29.52
C LYS A 17 13.06 21.17 28.74
N HIS A 18 13.54 22.21 29.41
CA HIS A 18 14.04 23.42 28.76
C HIS A 18 15.30 23.15 27.94
N GLU A 19 16.27 22.43 28.51
CA GLU A 19 17.48 21.98 27.80
C GLU A 19 17.12 21.18 26.53
N MET A 20 16.19 20.22 26.65
CA MET A 20 15.74 19.43 25.51
C MET A 20 15.12 20.30 24.42
N ASN A 21 14.27 21.27 24.79
CA ASN A 21 13.66 22.18 23.83
C ASN A 21 14.69 23.08 23.12
N ILE A 22 15.77 23.51 23.80
CA ILE A 22 16.86 24.26 23.16
C ILE A 22 17.54 23.39 22.10
N VAL A 23 17.88 22.14 22.44
CA VAL A 23 18.51 21.20 21.51
C VAL A 23 17.62 20.94 20.29
N ASP A 24 16.31 20.74 20.51
CA ASP A 24 15.34 20.55 19.43
C ASP A 24 15.24 21.78 18.51
N GLN A 25 15.26 22.99 19.09
CA GLN A 25 15.26 24.24 18.33
C GLN A 25 16.55 24.42 17.51
N GLU A 26 17.71 24.06 18.06
CA GLU A 26 18.98 24.07 17.34
C GLU A 26 18.97 23.06 16.18
N GLU A 27 18.40 21.88 16.38
CA GLU A 27 18.28 20.88 15.31
C GLU A 27 17.32 21.36 14.20
N LEU A 28 16.19 21.96 14.58
CA LEU A 28 15.22 22.52 13.65
C LEU A 28 15.82 23.66 12.82
N THR A 29 16.56 24.58 13.46
CA THR A 29 17.23 25.69 12.76
C THR A 29 18.29 25.18 11.79
N LYS A 30 19.09 24.18 12.17
CA LYS A 30 20.04 23.51 11.25
C LYS A 30 19.33 22.88 10.05
N LYS A 31 18.21 22.17 10.28
CA LYS A 31 17.38 21.59 9.22
C LYS A 31 16.84 22.66 8.27
N LEU A 32 16.35 23.78 8.79
CA LEU A 32 15.85 24.91 7.99
C LEU A 32 16.95 25.55 7.15
N GLN A 33 18.14 25.78 7.74
CA GLN A 33 19.30 26.29 7.01
C GLN A 33 19.69 25.36 5.86
N TYR A 34 19.74 24.05 6.12
CA TYR A 34 20.03 23.05 5.10
C TYR A 34 18.99 23.05 3.97
N ILE A 35 17.70 23.13 4.30
CA ILE A 35 16.61 23.21 3.31
C ILE A 35 16.78 24.47 2.44
N LYS A 36 17.07 25.62 3.05
CA LYS A 36 17.26 26.89 2.35
C LYS A 36 18.49 26.87 1.43
N GLN A 37 19.60 26.33 1.90
CA GLN A 37 20.82 26.17 1.10
C GLN A 37 20.58 25.22 -0.08
N ASN A 38 19.98 24.05 0.18
CA ASN A 38 19.65 23.09 -0.86
C ASN A 38 18.65 23.66 -1.89
N HIS A 39 17.71 24.51 -1.45
CA HIS A 39 16.83 25.24 -2.34
C HIS A 39 17.60 26.22 -3.21
N PHE A 40 18.47 27.06 -2.64
CA PHE A 40 19.26 28.05 -3.40
C PHE A 40 20.22 27.39 -4.39
N GLU A 41 20.96 26.34 -3.98
CA GLU A 41 21.89 25.60 -4.83
C GLU A 41 21.20 24.96 -6.05
N HIS A 42 19.89 24.71 -5.97
CA HIS A 42 19.14 23.96 -6.97
C HIS A 42 17.94 24.72 -7.57
N ALA A 43 17.66 25.96 -7.14
CA ALA A 43 16.52 26.78 -7.59
C ALA A 43 16.49 26.96 -9.12
N ASN A 44 17.68 27.06 -9.73
CA ASN A 44 17.84 27.18 -11.18
C ASN A 44 18.22 25.85 -11.87
N LYS A 45 18.03 24.71 -11.21
CA LYS A 45 18.41 23.37 -11.71
C LYS A 45 17.25 22.37 -11.56
N PRO A 46 16.13 22.57 -12.28
CA PRO A 46 14.97 21.67 -12.19
C PRO A 46 15.33 20.20 -12.48
N GLY A 47 16.27 19.95 -13.39
CA GLY A 47 16.80 18.61 -13.65
C GLY A 47 17.50 17.97 -12.44
N ARG A 48 18.25 18.75 -11.64
CA ARG A 48 18.92 18.26 -10.42
C ARG A 48 17.90 17.91 -9.33
N TRP A 49 16.85 18.73 -9.17
CA TRP A 49 15.71 18.42 -8.28
C TRP A 49 14.98 17.15 -8.71
N LEU A 50 14.71 17.00 -10.01
CA LEU A 50 14.07 15.81 -10.55
C LEU A 50 14.94 14.57 -10.29
N ALA A 51 16.24 14.62 -10.59
CA ALA A 51 17.17 13.52 -10.33
C ALA A 51 17.23 13.14 -8.85
N TYR A 52 17.30 14.13 -7.95
CA TYR A 52 17.27 13.89 -6.51
C TYR A 52 15.96 13.22 -6.05
N LYS A 53 14.82 13.72 -6.53
CA LYS A 53 13.51 13.17 -6.23
C LYS A 53 13.35 11.74 -6.77
N LEU A 54 13.86 11.47 -7.97
CA LEU A 54 13.91 10.13 -8.56
C LEU A 54 14.81 9.20 -7.74
N LYS A 55 16.03 9.64 -7.36
CA LYS A 55 16.96 8.86 -6.52
C LYS A 55 16.33 8.44 -5.19
N LYS A 56 15.49 9.28 -4.58
CA LYS A 56 14.73 8.94 -3.37
C LYS A 56 13.52 8.03 -3.61
N ARG A 57 12.93 8.07 -4.81
CA ARG A 57 11.72 7.31 -5.17
C ARG A 57 12.02 5.91 -5.69
N ILE A 58 13.08 5.75 -6.48
CA ILE A 58 13.52 4.48 -7.06
C ILE A 58 13.61 3.37 -6.00
N PRO A 59 14.40 3.50 -4.91
CA PRO A 59 14.56 2.41 -3.94
C PRO A 59 13.26 2.02 -3.25
N LYS A 60 12.32 2.95 -3.07
CA LYS A 60 11.00 2.67 -2.47
C LYS A 60 10.08 1.86 -3.39
N ARG A 61 10.34 1.87 -4.69
CA ARG A 61 9.55 1.17 -5.71
C ARG A 61 10.26 -0.07 -6.25
N THR A 62 11.57 -0.18 -6.04
CA THR A 62 12.37 -1.31 -6.50
C THR A 62 12.12 -2.53 -5.62
N ILE A 63 11.77 -3.64 -6.26
CA ILE A 63 11.67 -4.94 -5.61
C ILE A 63 13.07 -5.56 -5.55
N TYR A 64 13.65 -5.60 -4.34
CA TYR A 64 15.01 -6.07 -4.12
C TYR A 64 15.15 -7.58 -4.03
N GLN A 65 14.11 -8.27 -3.55
CA GLN A 65 14.10 -9.71 -3.35
C GLN A 65 12.67 -10.22 -3.52
N LEU A 66 12.54 -11.44 -4.03
CA LEU A 66 11.28 -12.15 -4.14
C LEU A 66 11.41 -13.54 -3.51
N LEU A 67 10.30 -14.09 -3.05
CA LEU A 67 10.22 -15.46 -2.58
C LEU A 67 9.78 -16.35 -3.73
N ASP A 68 10.54 -17.41 -3.96
CA ASP A 68 10.19 -18.48 -4.88
C ASP A 68 9.08 -19.38 -4.30
N LYS A 69 8.45 -20.21 -5.13
CA LYS A 69 7.44 -21.22 -4.75
C LYS A 69 7.93 -22.16 -3.65
N ASN A 70 9.24 -22.41 -3.61
CA ASN A 70 9.89 -23.25 -2.60
C ASN A 70 10.24 -22.51 -1.30
N GLY A 71 9.86 -21.23 -1.18
CA GLY A 71 10.14 -20.39 -0.01
C GLY A 71 11.58 -19.84 0.05
N GLN A 72 12.34 -19.95 -1.04
CA GLN A 72 13.71 -19.43 -1.13
C GLN A 72 13.72 -17.96 -1.54
N ILE A 73 14.61 -17.17 -0.93
CA ILE A 73 14.76 -15.74 -1.23
C ILE A 73 15.70 -15.57 -2.42
N GLU A 74 15.19 -15.00 -3.51
CA GLU A 74 15.96 -14.74 -4.72
C GLU A 74 16.13 -13.24 -4.97
N ALA A 75 17.40 -12.83 -5.13
CA ALA A 75 17.79 -11.46 -5.41
C ALA A 75 18.16 -11.23 -6.88
N ASP A 76 18.39 -12.31 -7.64
CA ASP A 76 18.78 -12.24 -9.05
C ASP A 76 17.63 -11.75 -9.94
N LEU A 77 17.96 -10.96 -10.96
CA LEU A 77 16.97 -10.30 -11.81
C LEU A 77 16.22 -11.30 -12.70
N GLU A 78 16.92 -12.26 -13.30
CA GLU A 78 16.29 -13.24 -14.20
C GLU A 78 15.38 -14.19 -13.42
N LYS A 79 15.84 -14.69 -12.27
CA LYS A 79 15.00 -15.48 -11.37
C LYS A 79 13.77 -14.73 -10.87
N LYS A 80 13.88 -13.44 -10.54
CA LYS A 80 12.72 -12.63 -10.17
C LYS A 80 11.68 -12.54 -11.28
N LYS A 81 12.11 -12.37 -12.54
CA LYS A 81 11.19 -12.35 -13.68
C LYS A 81 10.46 -13.68 -13.81
N GLU A 82 11.18 -14.79 -13.64
CA GLU A 82 10.61 -16.13 -13.67
C GLU A 82 9.58 -16.33 -12.56
N ILE A 83 9.92 -16.01 -11.31
CA ILE A 83 9.00 -16.09 -10.17
C ILE A 83 7.72 -15.28 -10.43
N VAL A 84 7.86 -14.04 -10.93
CA VAL A 84 6.71 -13.18 -11.23
C VAL A 84 5.86 -13.77 -12.35
N ARG A 85 6.49 -14.26 -13.43
CA ARG A 85 5.79 -14.89 -14.55
C ARG A 85 4.99 -16.10 -14.07
N GLU A 86 5.65 -17.01 -13.36
CA GLU A 86 5.06 -18.26 -12.88
C GLU A 86 3.93 -18.02 -11.87
N TYR A 87 4.07 -16.99 -11.03
CA TYR A 87 3.01 -16.58 -10.11
C TYR A 87 1.76 -16.11 -10.86
N PHE A 88 1.92 -15.23 -11.86
CA PHE A 88 0.78 -14.70 -12.60
C PHE A 88 0.17 -15.71 -13.57
N GLU A 89 0.98 -16.60 -14.16
CA GLU A 89 0.49 -17.75 -14.93
C GLU A 89 -0.44 -18.60 -14.05
N ASN A 90 0.02 -18.99 -12.86
CA ASN A 90 -0.83 -19.74 -11.93
C ASN A 90 -2.06 -18.98 -11.43
N LEU A 91 -1.96 -17.65 -11.24
CA LEU A 91 -3.07 -16.83 -10.77
C LEU A 91 -4.20 -16.70 -11.80
N TYR A 92 -3.81 -16.64 -13.08
CA TYR A 92 -4.74 -16.46 -14.19
C TYR A 92 -5.02 -17.74 -14.96
N ASP A 93 -4.36 -18.84 -14.63
CA ASP A 93 -4.79 -20.16 -15.04
C ASP A 93 -6.19 -20.38 -14.48
N GLN A 94 -7.19 -20.19 -15.35
CA GLN A 94 -8.56 -20.52 -15.06
C GLN A 94 -8.60 -22.02 -14.75
N ASP A 95 -9.19 -22.38 -13.61
CA ASP A 95 -9.65 -23.74 -13.39
C ASP A 95 -10.49 -24.12 -14.61
N ARG A 96 -9.98 -25.05 -15.43
CA ARG A 96 -10.78 -25.69 -16.49
C ARG A 96 -11.82 -26.55 -15.79
N VAL A 97 -12.88 -25.91 -15.31
CA VAL A 97 -14.00 -26.60 -14.69
C VAL A 97 -14.64 -27.44 -15.79
N GLU A 98 -14.59 -28.75 -15.64
CA GLU A 98 -15.28 -29.68 -16.52
C GLU A 98 -16.76 -29.31 -16.54
N LEU A 99 -17.34 -29.14 -17.74
CA LEU A 99 -18.77 -28.82 -17.92
C LEU A 99 -19.68 -29.77 -17.11
N ASN A 100 -19.26 -31.02 -16.98
CA ASN A 100 -19.95 -32.05 -16.21
C ASN A 100 -20.07 -31.71 -14.72
N LYS A 101 -19.05 -31.08 -14.11
CA LYS A 101 -19.07 -30.63 -12.70
C LYS A 101 -19.99 -29.45 -12.49
N ILE A 102 -20.04 -28.54 -13.47
CA ILE A 102 -21.00 -27.43 -13.45
C ILE A 102 -22.42 -27.98 -13.51
N GLU A 103 -22.66 -28.95 -14.40
CA GLU A 103 -23.99 -29.54 -14.57
C GLU A 103 -24.43 -30.35 -13.34
N THR A 104 -23.53 -31.13 -12.72
CA THR A 104 -23.82 -31.83 -11.45
C THR A 104 -24.07 -30.84 -10.33
N TYR A 105 -23.23 -29.82 -10.18
CA TYR A 105 -23.44 -28.77 -9.18
C TYR A 105 -24.78 -28.04 -9.34
N LEU A 106 -25.18 -27.71 -10.58
CA LEU A 106 -26.47 -27.07 -10.86
C LEU A 106 -27.67 -28.01 -10.59
N LYS A 107 -27.48 -29.33 -10.71
CA LYS A 107 -28.50 -30.34 -10.42
C LYS A 107 -28.60 -30.67 -8.92
N GLU A 108 -27.47 -30.69 -8.22
CA GLU A 108 -27.38 -30.96 -6.78
C GLU A 108 -27.72 -29.73 -5.93
N GLY A 109 -27.41 -28.53 -6.43
CA GLY A 109 -27.82 -27.28 -5.81
C GLY A 109 -29.34 -27.17 -5.79
N THR A 110 -29.91 -26.84 -4.63
CA THR A 110 -31.33 -26.47 -4.45
C THR A 110 -31.63 -25.10 -5.05
N LEU A 111 -31.15 -24.84 -6.26
CA LEU A 111 -31.51 -23.64 -7.00
C LEU A 111 -32.97 -23.78 -7.38
N GLN A 112 -33.83 -23.01 -6.70
CA GLN A 112 -35.24 -22.95 -7.05
C GLN A 112 -35.35 -22.55 -8.52
N LEU A 113 -35.88 -23.46 -9.33
CA LEU A 113 -36.07 -23.20 -10.75
C LEU A 113 -36.99 -21.98 -10.89
N LEU A 114 -36.51 -20.92 -11.53
CA LEU A 114 -37.31 -19.73 -11.79
C LEU A 114 -38.59 -20.14 -12.53
N SER A 115 -39.74 -19.69 -12.00
CA SER A 115 -41.03 -19.84 -12.68
C SER A 115 -40.96 -19.24 -14.10
N GLU A 116 -41.69 -19.85 -15.02
CA GLU A 116 -41.88 -19.38 -16.41
C GLU A 116 -42.12 -17.87 -16.50
N ASP A 117 -42.93 -17.33 -15.58
CA ASP A 117 -43.28 -15.91 -15.56
C ASP A 117 -42.09 -15.03 -15.20
N LYS A 118 -41.29 -15.44 -14.22
CA LYS A 118 -40.09 -14.71 -13.81
C LYS A 118 -39.02 -14.73 -14.90
N LYS A 119 -38.88 -15.86 -15.62
CA LYS A 119 -38.00 -15.95 -16.80
C LYS A 119 -38.44 -15.01 -17.91
N LYS A 120 -39.75 -14.96 -18.20
CA LYS A 120 -40.30 -14.02 -19.21
C LYS A 120 -40.09 -12.57 -18.82
N ILE A 121 -40.18 -12.23 -17.54
CA ILE A 121 -39.90 -10.88 -17.05
C ILE A 121 -38.41 -10.55 -17.21
N LEU A 122 -37.51 -11.42 -16.74
CA LEU A 122 -36.05 -11.22 -16.82
C LEU A 122 -35.51 -11.14 -18.25
N ASN A 123 -36.14 -11.83 -19.21
CA ASN A 123 -35.74 -11.81 -20.62
C ASN A 123 -36.32 -10.64 -21.41
N LYS A 124 -37.19 -9.80 -20.82
CA LYS A 124 -37.67 -8.58 -21.48
C LYS A 124 -36.58 -7.53 -21.53
N LYS A 125 -36.69 -6.61 -22.48
CA LYS A 125 -35.80 -5.44 -22.56
C LYS A 125 -35.98 -4.60 -21.30
N ILE A 126 -34.85 -4.22 -20.69
CA ILE A 126 -34.80 -3.33 -19.54
C ILE A 126 -35.47 -2.00 -19.91
N THR A 127 -36.39 -1.57 -19.07
CA THR A 127 -37.17 -0.34 -19.24
C THR A 127 -36.54 0.81 -18.46
N LEU A 128 -36.74 2.05 -18.93
CA LEU A 128 -36.19 3.24 -18.29
C LEU A 128 -36.69 3.46 -16.85
N SER A 129 -37.84 2.89 -16.50
CA SER A 129 -38.37 2.87 -15.13
C SER A 129 -37.52 2.03 -14.18
N GLU A 130 -36.92 0.93 -14.66
CA GLU A 130 -36.07 0.04 -13.86
C GLU A 130 -34.65 0.60 -13.65
N ILE A 131 -34.23 1.55 -14.50
CA ILE A 131 -32.90 2.20 -14.41
C ILE A 131 -32.93 3.44 -13.52
N ARG A 132 -34.12 3.99 -13.25
CA ARG A 132 -34.32 5.25 -12.53
C ARG A 132 -34.59 5.09 -11.03
N GLU A 133 -34.55 3.87 -10.52
CA GLU A 133 -34.57 3.54 -9.09
C GLU A 133 -33.14 3.32 -8.59
#